data_AF-A0AAW4CQ73-F1
#
_entry.id   AF-A0AAW4CQ73-F1
#
_cell.length_a   1.000
_cell.length_b   1.000
_cell.length_c   1.000
_cell.angle_alpha   90.00
_cell.angle_beta   90.00
_cell.angle_gamma   90.00
#
_symmetry.space_group_name_H-M   'P 1'
#
loop_
_entity.id
_entity.type
_entity.pdbx_description
1 polymer ?
#
loop_
_entity_poly.entity_id
_entity_poly.type
_entity_poly.pdbx_seq_one_letter_code
_entity_poly.pdbx_strand_id
1 'polypeptide(L)' 'AQTPVGQLVTIEDVGGLAAFLVSDAASRITGTVIPVDGGQHLLA' A
#
# COMPACT_ATOMS: atom_id res chain seq x y z
N ALA A 1 -15.60 4.34 6.33
CA ALA A 1 -14.91 5.08 5.25
C ALA A 1 -15.27 4.40 3.93
N GLN A 2 -15.58 5.15 2.89
CA GLN A 2 -15.79 4.61 1.54
C GLN A 2 -14.45 4.60 0.81
N THR A 3 -13.92 3.41 0.54
CA THR A 3 -12.72 3.22 -0.30
C THR A 3 -13.17 2.63 -1.64
N PRO A 4 -12.48 2.90 -2.77
CA PRO A 4 -12.77 2.25 -4.05
C PRO A 4 -12.81 0.72 -3.99
N VAL A 5 -11.98 0.10 -3.15
CA VAL A 5 -11.96 -1.35 -2.95
C VAL A 5 -13.20 -1.87 -2.18
N GLY A 6 -13.95 -0.99 -1.51
CA GLY A 6 -15.18 -1.33 -0.80
C GLY A 6 -14.98 -2.13 0.49
N GLN A 7 -13.72 -2.30 0.92
CA GLN A 7 -13.33 -3.01 2.13
C GLN A 7 -12.25 -2.21 2.87
N LEU A 8 -12.16 -2.42 4.17
CA LEU A 8 -11.11 -1.83 4.99
C LEU A 8 -9.80 -2.60 4.77
N VAL A 9 -8.70 -1.83 4.67
CA VAL A 9 -7.35 -2.36 4.66
C VAL A 9 -7.00 -2.90 6.05
N THR A 10 -6.25 -4.00 6.06
CA THR A 10 -5.77 -4.69 7.26
C THR A 10 -4.29 -4.35 7.55
N ILE A 11 -3.81 -4.70 8.74
CA ILE A 11 -2.38 -4.53 9.06
C ILE A 11 -1.50 -5.47 8.22
N GLU A 12 -2.05 -6.61 7.81
CA GLU A 12 -1.41 -7.59 6.95
C GLU A 12 -1.16 -7.04 5.54
N ASP A 13 -2.06 -6.22 5.00
CA ASP A 13 -1.88 -5.57 3.69
C ASP A 13 -0.67 -4.61 3.71
N VAL A 14 -0.55 -3.82 4.79
CA VAL A 14 0.61 -2.93 5.01
C VAL A 14 1.88 -3.74 5.20
N GLY A 15 1.81 -4.82 6.00
CA GLY A 15 2.91 -5.73 6.24
C GLY A 15 3.40 -6.42 4.96
N GLY A 16 2.48 -6.81 4.06
CA GLY A 16 2.78 -7.39 2.77
C GLY A 16 3.57 -6.44 1.87
N LEU A 17 3.15 -5.18 1.76
CA LEU A 17 3.92 -4.18 1.00
C LEU A 17 5.28 -3.93 1.65
N ALA A 18 5.34 -3.80 2.98
CA ALA A 18 6.60 -3.61 3.69
C ALA A 18 7.58 -4.76 3.43
N ALA A 19 7.10 -6.02 3.51
CA ALA A 19 7.88 -7.21 3.21
C ALA A 19 8.40 -7.23 1.77
N PHE A 20 7.59 -6.80 0.80
CA PHE A 20 8.03 -6.61 -0.58
C PHE A 20 9.12 -5.54 -0.69
N LEU A 21 8.92 -4.36 -0.07
CA LEU A 21 9.84 -3.23 -0.17
C LEU A 21 11.22 -3.49 0.46
N VAL A 22 11.31 -4.36 1.46
CA VAL A 22 12.60 -4.77 2.05
C VAL A 22 13.29 -5.90 1.28
N SER A 23 12.63 -6.49 0.27
CA SER A 23 13.18 -7.57 -0.53
C SER A 23 14.00 -7.08 -1.72
N ASP A 24 14.84 -7.96 -2.30
CA ASP A 24 15.62 -7.67 -3.50
C ASP A 24 14.74 -7.28 -4.72
N ALA A 25 13.49 -7.75 -4.74
CA ALA A 25 12.54 -7.44 -5.81
C ALA A 25 12.22 -5.93 -5.89
N ALA A 26 12.36 -5.20 -4.78
CA ALA A 26 12.14 -3.77 -4.71
C ALA A 26 13.45 -2.95 -4.84
N SER A 27 14.58 -3.55 -5.21
CA SER A 27 15.91 -2.90 -5.23
C SER A 27 16.02 -1.65 -6.12
N ARG A 28 15.05 -1.42 -7.02
CA ARG A 28 14.98 -0.25 -7.90
C ARG A 28 13.87 0.73 -7.54
N ILE A 29 13.22 0.54 -6.39
CA ILE A 29 12.16 1.40 -5.88
C ILE A 29 12.74 2.25 -4.74
N THR A 30 12.72 3.57 -4.89
CA THR A 30 13.20 4.50 -3.86
C THR A 30 12.55 5.87 -4.01
N GLY A 31 12.53 6.65 -2.93
CA GLY A 31 12.05 8.04 -2.93
C GLY A 31 10.57 8.21 -3.25
N THR A 32 9.76 7.16 -3.13
CA THR A 32 8.35 7.15 -3.49
C THR A 32 7.44 6.85 -2.30
N VAL A 33 6.23 7.39 -2.34
CA VAL A 33 5.15 7.08 -1.41
C VAL A 33 4.20 6.12 -2.10
N ILE A 34 4.03 4.92 -1.55
CA ILE A 34 3.11 3.91 -2.08
C ILE A 34 1.93 3.76 -1.11
N PRO A 35 0.73 4.20 -1.50
CA PRO A 35 -0.44 4.14 -0.64
C PRO A 35 -0.98 2.72 -0.50
N VAL A 36 -1.35 2.35 0.73
CA VAL A 36 -2.03 1.09 1.08
C VAL A 36 -3.30 1.45 1.85
N ASP A 37 -4.28 1.98 1.14
CA ASP A 37 -5.48 2.60 1.73
C ASP A 37 -6.78 2.23 0.99
N GLY A 38 -6.73 1.18 0.17
CA GLY A 38 -7.88 0.75 -0.65
C GLY A 38 -8.28 1.78 -1.71
N GLY A 39 -7.39 2.72 -2.05
CA GLY A 39 -7.63 3.80 -3.02
C GLY A 39 -8.26 5.05 -2.42
N GLN A 40 -8.33 5.18 -1.09
CA GLN A 40 -8.96 6.31 -0.43
C GLN A 40 -8.33 7.67 -0.84
N HIS A 41 -7.01 7.74 -0.95
CA HIS A 41 -6.28 8.94 -1.35
C HIS A 41 -6.62 9.46 -2.77
N LEU A 42 -7.26 8.64 -3.62
CA LEU A 42 -7.70 9.06 -4.95
C LEU A 42 -9.01 9.85 -4.93
N LEU A 43 -9.76 9.77 -3.84
CA LEU A 43 -11.07 10.43 -3.67
C LEU A 43 -10.98 11.72 -2.84
N ALA A 44 -9.80 12.04 -2.30
CA ALA A 44 -9.55 13.17 -1.42
C ALA A 44 -8.77 14.30 -2.11
#